data_AF-A0A2D6P4U4-F1
#
_entry.id   AF-A0A2D6P4U4-F1
#
_cell.length_a   1.000
_cell.length_b   1.000
_cell.length_c   1.000
_cell.angle_alpha   90.00
_cell.angle_beta   90.00
_cell.angle_gamma   90.00
#
_symmetry.space_group_name_H-M   'P 1'
#
loop_
_entity.id
_entity.type
_entity.pdbx_description
1 polymer ?
#
loop_
_entity_poly.entity_id
_entity_poly.type
_entity_poly.pdbx_seq_one_letter_code
_entity_poly.pdbx_strand_id
1 'polypeptide(L)'
;MIYLVEIPMETIRMVEDIFQQGDSRYEDFDSALMVATFLEREAIIIKKEIITDIEVTDKEMRGVTQPQEDYKVIARRLFEERGYMFRGYEVFINGGRTDIRAINSDNNEILAIECCACRFTKVFEYLEVDNLIFWVLSQAEKDEFPVKELPLYIIARGPNWNEYFNLYKKYRLERIRGKKTPLDRLEENK
;
A
#
# COMPACT_ATOMS: atom_id res chain seq x y z
N MET A 1 -13.78 11.48 16.93
CA MET A 1 -12.85 10.59 17.63
C MET A 1 -12.81 9.29 16.84
N ILE A 2 -11.69 8.95 16.18
CA ILE A 2 -11.51 7.59 15.69
C ILE A 2 -11.41 6.74 16.96
N TYR A 3 -12.39 5.87 17.19
CA TYR A 3 -12.31 4.92 18.30
C TYR A 3 -11.18 3.95 17.96
N LEU A 4 -9.98 4.26 18.45
CA LEU A 4 -8.93 3.28 18.66
C LEU A 4 -9.46 2.32 19.74
N VAL A 5 -10.38 1.44 19.32
CA VAL A 5 -10.57 0.17 20.01
C VAL A 5 -9.23 -0.54 19.96
N GLU A 6 -8.96 -1.38 20.96
CA GLU A 6 -7.76 -2.21 20.99
C GLU A 6 -7.59 -2.91 19.64
N ILE A 7 -6.68 -2.39 18.82
CA ILE A 7 -6.31 -3.00 17.54
C ILE A 7 -5.34 -4.11 17.89
N PRO A 8 -5.59 -5.36 17.47
CA PRO A 8 -4.67 -6.46 17.72
C PRO A 8 -3.27 -6.11 17.20
N MET A 9 -2.25 -6.33 18.02
CA MET A 9 -0.86 -6.08 17.65
C MET A 9 -0.45 -6.91 16.42
N GLU A 10 -1.06 -8.08 16.23
CA GLU A 10 -0.88 -8.92 15.04
C GLU A 10 -1.34 -8.21 13.75
N THR A 11 -2.45 -7.45 13.79
CA THR A 11 -2.93 -6.67 12.64
C THR A 11 -1.96 -5.54 12.31
N ILE A 12 -1.42 -4.86 13.32
CA ILE A 12 -0.43 -3.80 13.13
C ILE A 12 0.83 -4.37 12.49
N ARG A 13 1.35 -5.49 13.01
CA ARG A 13 2.53 -6.18 12.46
C ARG A 13 2.30 -6.65 11.03
N MET A 14 1.14 -7.24 10.73
CA MET A 14 0.81 -7.62 9.36
C MET A 14 0.83 -6.43 8.40
N VAL A 15 0.31 -5.26 8.84
CA VAL A 15 0.39 -4.02 8.07
C VAL A 15 1.84 -3.59 7.87
N GLU A 16 2.67 -3.61 8.92
CA GLU A 16 4.11 -3.33 8.81
C GLU A 16 4.82 -4.27 7.84
N ASP A 17 4.53 -5.58 7.91
CA ASP A 17 5.11 -6.61 7.05
C ASP A 17 4.72 -6.40 5.58
N ILE A 18 3.48 -5.99 5.30
CA ILE A 18 3.03 -5.71 3.92
C ILE A 18 3.72 -4.47 3.35
N PHE A 19 3.74 -3.36 4.09
CA PHE A 19 4.12 -2.06 3.52
C PHE A 19 5.59 -1.69 3.76
N GLN A 20 6.16 -1.89 4.95
CA GLN A 20 7.53 -1.48 5.27
C GLN A 20 8.57 -2.49 4.79
N GLN A 21 8.28 -3.79 4.93
CA GLN A 21 9.18 -4.89 4.53
C GLN A 21 10.62 -4.71 5.07
N GLY A 22 10.74 -4.20 6.30
CA GLY A 22 12.03 -3.98 6.97
C GLY A 22 12.81 -2.75 6.52
N ASP A 23 12.22 -1.86 5.71
CA ASP A 23 12.82 -0.58 5.35
C ASP A 23 12.54 0.49 6.42
N SER A 24 13.52 0.76 7.26
CA SER A 24 13.40 1.70 8.39
C SER A 24 13.11 3.14 7.98
N ARG A 25 13.28 3.50 6.69
CA ARG A 25 12.88 4.82 6.18
C ARG A 25 11.37 5.02 6.17
N TYR A 26 10.60 3.93 6.28
CA TYR A 26 9.14 3.93 6.24
C TYR A 26 8.51 3.51 7.57
N GLU A 27 9.32 3.37 8.63
CA GLU A 27 8.81 3.18 9.99
C GLU A 27 7.96 4.38 10.42
N ASP A 28 6.67 4.12 10.66
CA ASP A 28 5.69 5.09 11.15
C ASP A 28 4.56 4.31 11.84
N PHE A 29 4.72 4.09 13.14
CA PHE A 29 3.78 3.33 13.95
C PHE A 29 2.38 3.96 13.97
N ASP A 30 2.30 5.30 13.98
CA ASP A 30 1.03 6.02 13.95
C ASP A 30 0.28 5.71 12.66
N SER A 31 0.96 5.79 11.52
CA SER A 31 0.33 5.49 10.23
C SER A 31 0.03 3.99 10.08
N ALA A 32 0.87 3.10 10.60
CA ALA A 32 0.61 1.66 10.64
C ALA A 32 -0.66 1.35 11.44
N LEU A 33 -0.79 1.92 12.64
CA LEU A 33 -2.00 1.79 13.47
C LEU A 33 -3.24 2.33 12.77
N MET A 34 -3.12 3.44 12.03
CA MET A 34 -4.24 3.98 11.24
C MET A 34 -4.66 3.01 10.14
N VAL A 35 -3.73 2.45 9.38
CA VAL A 35 -4.05 1.46 8.34
C VAL A 35 -4.67 0.20 8.95
N ALA A 36 -4.12 -0.29 10.08
CA ALA A 36 -4.69 -1.42 10.82
C ALA A 36 -6.10 -1.12 11.34
N THR A 37 -6.34 0.11 11.82
CA THR A 37 -7.69 0.54 12.22
C THR A 37 -8.66 0.52 11.03
N PHE A 38 -8.23 0.94 9.84
CA PHE A 38 -9.09 0.87 8.66
C PHE A 38 -9.39 -0.57 8.26
N LEU A 39 -8.44 -1.49 8.45
CA LEU A 39 -8.62 -2.90 8.14
C LEU A 39 -9.61 -3.57 9.10
N GLU A 40 -9.42 -3.41 10.41
CA GLU A 40 -10.33 -3.96 11.45
C GLU A 40 -11.77 -3.43 11.35
N ARG A 41 -11.95 -2.35 10.60
CA ARG A 41 -13.25 -1.70 10.41
C ARG A 41 -13.83 -1.93 9.03
N GLU A 42 -13.21 -2.79 8.23
CA GLU A 42 -13.64 -3.05 6.86
C GLU A 42 -13.74 -1.76 6.02
N ALA A 43 -12.95 -0.74 6.38
CA ALA A 43 -12.82 0.48 5.59
C ALA A 43 -11.83 0.28 4.45
N ILE A 44 -10.83 -0.58 4.64
CA ILE A 44 -10.03 -1.17 3.57
C ILE A 44 -10.17 -2.69 3.61
N ILE A 45 -10.00 -3.32 2.45
CA ILE A 45 -9.93 -4.78 2.30
C ILE A 45 -8.57 -5.10 1.70
N ILE A 46 -7.89 -6.11 2.24
CA ILE A 46 -6.63 -6.62 1.71
C ILE A 46 -6.85 -8.07 1.27
N LYS A 47 -6.59 -8.36 -0.01
CA LYS A 47 -6.51 -9.72 -0.53
C LYS A 47 -5.05 -10.08 -0.80
N LYS A 48 -4.63 -11.27 -0.39
CA LYS A 48 -3.31 -11.83 -0.70
C LYS A 48 -3.42 -12.83 -1.84
N GLU A 49 -2.53 -12.70 -2.82
CA GLU A 49 -2.30 -13.67 -3.90
C GLU A 49 -0.82 -14.07 -3.88
N ILE A 50 -0.51 -15.31 -4.23
CA ILE A 50 0.88 -15.77 -4.39
C ILE A 50 1.14 -15.95 -5.88
N ILE A 51 2.19 -15.32 -6.38
CA ILE A 51 2.68 -15.49 -7.74
C ILE A 51 3.75 -16.59 -7.70
N THR A 52 3.45 -17.71 -8.36
CA THR A 52 4.36 -18.84 -8.61
C THR A 52 4.61 -18.84 -10.12
N ASP A 53 5.84 -19.02 -10.60
CA ASP A 53 6.27 -18.88 -12.02
C ASP A 53 6.80 -17.49 -12.40
N ILE A 54 7.77 -17.01 -11.62
CA ILE A 54 8.42 -15.72 -11.83
C ILE A 54 9.56 -15.87 -12.86
N GLU A 55 9.30 -15.45 -14.08
CA GLU A 55 10.33 -15.27 -15.10
C GLU A 55 10.64 -13.78 -15.27
N VAL A 56 11.89 -13.40 -14.99
CA VAL A 56 12.42 -12.09 -15.36
C VAL A 56 13.15 -12.24 -16.69
N THR A 57 12.53 -11.76 -17.76
CA THR A 57 13.13 -11.67 -19.08
C THR A 57 13.38 -10.20 -19.39
N ASP A 58 14.63 -9.90 -19.76
CA ASP A 58 15.14 -8.60 -20.22
C ASP A 58 15.31 -7.46 -19.18
N LYS A 59 16.48 -6.83 -19.23
CA LYS A 59 16.76 -5.53 -18.59
C LYS A 59 16.11 -4.42 -19.40
N GLU A 60 14.81 -4.25 -19.23
CA GLU A 60 14.04 -3.26 -19.97
C GLU A 60 14.18 -1.84 -19.39
N MET A 61 14.64 -1.68 -18.14
CA MET A 61 14.53 -0.41 -17.41
C MET A 61 15.88 0.25 -17.13
N ARG A 62 16.34 1.11 -18.05
CA ARG A 62 17.55 1.92 -17.83
C ARG A 62 17.44 2.79 -16.58
N GLY A 63 18.40 2.64 -15.67
CA GLY A 63 18.56 3.51 -14.49
C GLY A 63 17.81 3.07 -13.24
N VAL A 64 17.10 1.94 -13.28
CA VAL A 64 16.53 1.30 -12.08
C VAL A 64 17.48 0.18 -11.64
N THR A 65 17.88 0.19 -10.36
CA THR A 65 18.75 -0.85 -9.81
C THR A 65 17.96 -2.04 -9.32
N GLN A 66 18.56 -3.22 -9.38
CA GLN A 66 17.99 -4.40 -8.75
C GLN A 66 17.91 -4.24 -7.22
N PRO A 67 16.90 -4.81 -6.55
CA PRO A 67 15.85 -5.69 -7.09
C PRO A 67 14.62 -4.95 -7.68
N GLN A 68 14.55 -3.62 -7.58
CA GLN A 68 13.36 -2.84 -7.99
C GLN A 68 12.99 -3.00 -9.47
N GLU A 69 13.99 -3.18 -10.34
CA GLU A 69 13.75 -3.43 -11.77
C GLU A 69 12.98 -4.75 -11.98
N ASP A 70 13.40 -5.84 -11.34
CA ASP A 70 12.76 -7.15 -11.48
C ASP A 70 11.28 -7.14 -11.04
N TYR A 71 10.99 -6.49 -9.91
CA TYR A 71 9.62 -6.40 -9.38
C TYR A 71 8.72 -5.59 -10.31
N LYS A 72 9.25 -4.54 -10.94
CA LYS A 72 8.50 -3.71 -11.88
C LYS A 72 8.20 -4.44 -13.18
N VAL A 73 9.13 -5.27 -13.67
CA VAL A 73 8.91 -6.15 -14.83
C VAL A 73 7.83 -7.19 -14.53
N ILE A 74 7.88 -7.84 -13.36
CA ILE A 74 6.88 -8.83 -12.93
C ILE A 74 5.51 -8.20 -12.80
N ALA A 75 5.42 -7.07 -12.07
CA ALA A 75 4.19 -6.33 -11.90
C ALA A 75 3.58 -5.96 -13.26
N ARG A 76 4.41 -5.54 -14.21
CA ARG A 76 3.99 -5.19 -15.56
C ARG A 76 3.32 -6.34 -16.30
N ARG A 77 4.01 -7.47 -16.41
CA ARG A 77 3.45 -8.67 -17.04
C ARG A 77 2.13 -9.07 -16.41
N LEU A 78 2.09 -9.09 -15.07
CA LEU A 78 0.91 -9.49 -14.32
C LEU A 78 -0.31 -8.62 -14.58
N PHE A 79 -0.17 -7.28 -14.61
CA PHE A 79 -1.34 -6.43 -14.89
C PHE A 79 -1.73 -6.45 -16.36
N GLU A 80 -0.78 -6.62 -17.29
CA GLU A 80 -1.07 -6.70 -18.73
C GLU A 80 -1.88 -7.97 -19.04
N GLU A 81 -1.54 -9.10 -18.41
CA GLU A 81 -2.31 -10.35 -18.48
C GLU A 81 -3.73 -10.21 -17.92
N ARG A 82 -3.94 -9.30 -16.97
CA ARG A 82 -5.28 -8.97 -16.43
C ARG A 82 -6.01 -7.89 -17.21
N GLY A 83 -5.50 -7.48 -18.37
CA GLY A 83 -6.15 -6.53 -19.28
C GLY A 83 -5.94 -5.06 -18.92
N TYR A 84 -5.02 -4.72 -18.00
CA TYR A 84 -4.68 -3.33 -17.73
C TYR A 84 -3.67 -2.82 -18.76
N MET A 85 -3.87 -1.59 -19.22
CA MET A 85 -2.91 -0.89 -20.06
C MET A 85 -1.92 -0.09 -19.21
N PHE A 86 -0.64 -0.27 -19.47
CA PHE A 86 0.43 0.50 -18.85
C PHE A 86 0.28 2.02 -19.12
N ARG A 87 0.58 2.84 -18.10
CA ARG A 87 0.54 4.31 -18.19
C ARG A 87 1.85 5.00 -17.82
N GLY A 88 2.80 4.29 -17.22
CA GLY A 88 4.11 4.83 -16.90
C GLY A 88 4.66 4.32 -15.58
N TYR A 89 5.97 4.49 -15.44
CA TYR A 89 6.69 4.31 -14.19
C TYR A 89 6.76 5.64 -13.44
N GLU A 90 6.81 5.59 -12.10
CA GLU A 90 7.08 6.76 -11.24
C GLU A 90 6.08 7.92 -11.44
N VAL A 91 4.80 7.58 -11.63
CA VAL A 91 3.72 8.53 -11.94
C VAL A 91 3.12 9.10 -10.65
N PHE A 92 2.75 10.37 -10.64
CA PHE A 92 2.06 10.97 -9.49
C PHE A 92 0.57 10.59 -9.45
N ILE A 93 0.11 10.18 -8.26
CA ILE A 93 -1.29 9.90 -7.91
C ILE A 93 -1.59 10.61 -6.59
N ASN A 94 -2.47 11.61 -6.63
CA ASN A 94 -2.95 12.37 -5.45
C ASN A 94 -1.84 12.76 -4.44
N GLY A 95 -0.74 13.35 -4.94
CA GLY A 95 0.38 13.81 -4.11
C GLY A 95 1.45 12.75 -3.80
N GLY A 96 1.15 11.45 -3.98
CA GLY A 96 2.11 10.35 -3.90
C GLY A 96 2.69 9.98 -5.27
N ARG A 97 3.89 9.39 -5.31
CA ARG A 97 4.51 8.85 -6.53
C ARG A 97 4.42 7.33 -6.50
N THR A 98 3.73 6.73 -7.47
CA THR A 98 3.60 5.27 -7.60
C THR A 98 4.68 4.69 -8.49
N ASP A 99 5.17 3.50 -8.16
CA ASP A 99 6.18 2.84 -9.00
C ASP A 99 5.63 2.56 -10.41
N ILE A 100 4.38 2.11 -10.49
CA ILE A 100 3.70 1.84 -11.76
C ILE A 100 2.24 2.29 -11.69
N ARG A 101 1.78 2.90 -12.78
CA ARG A 101 0.37 3.16 -13.02
C ARG A 101 -0.13 2.37 -14.24
N ALA A 102 -1.30 1.77 -14.11
CA ALA A 102 -2.02 1.13 -15.21
C ALA A 102 -3.53 1.46 -15.15
N ILE A 103 -4.26 1.22 -16.23
CA ILE A 103 -5.71 1.47 -16.31
C ILE A 103 -6.38 0.33 -17.07
N ASN A 104 -7.50 -0.17 -16.56
CA ASN A 104 -8.42 -1.01 -17.31
C ASN A 104 -9.48 -0.11 -17.97
N SER A 105 -9.56 -0.12 -19.30
CA SER A 105 -10.48 0.74 -20.06
C SER A 105 -11.93 0.31 -19.98
N ASP A 106 -12.19 -0.96 -19.68
CA ASP A 106 -13.55 -1.51 -19.76
C ASP A 106 -14.40 -1.06 -18.57
N ASN A 107 -13.76 -0.79 -17.43
CA ASN A 107 -14.41 -0.35 -16.19
C ASN A 107 -13.83 0.97 -15.62
N ASN A 108 -12.93 1.64 -16.35
CA ASN A 108 -12.21 2.85 -15.88
C ASN A 108 -11.46 2.67 -14.55
N GLU A 109 -11.05 1.44 -14.21
CA GLU A 109 -10.32 1.18 -12.99
C GLU A 109 -8.85 1.60 -13.11
N ILE A 110 -8.35 2.30 -12.09
CA ILE A 110 -6.98 2.76 -12.00
C ILE A 110 -6.21 1.79 -11.12
N LEU A 111 -5.08 1.31 -11.60
CA LEU A 111 -4.17 0.48 -10.82
C LEU A 111 -2.93 1.30 -10.46
N ALA A 112 -2.65 1.40 -9.16
CA ALA A 112 -1.38 1.90 -8.62
C ALA A 112 -0.62 0.73 -8.02
N ILE A 113 0.67 0.61 -8.32
CA ILE A 113 1.50 -0.51 -7.84
C ILE A 113 2.72 0.06 -7.13
N GLU A 114 3.02 -0.49 -5.96
CA GLU A 114 4.28 -0.28 -5.25
C GLU A 114 5.06 -1.59 -5.19
N CYS A 115 6.36 -1.52 -5.43
CA CYS A 115 7.28 -2.65 -5.44
C CYS A 115 8.23 -2.56 -4.23
N CYS A 116 8.39 -3.68 -3.52
CA CYS A 116 9.27 -3.87 -2.36
C CYS A 116 8.96 -3.10 -1.09
N ALA A 117 8.79 -1.78 -1.07
CA ALA A 117 8.49 -1.10 0.20
C ALA A 117 7.80 0.23 -0.08
N CYS A 118 6.83 0.61 0.75
CA CYS A 118 6.08 1.82 0.56
C CYS A 118 5.57 2.43 1.87
N ARG A 119 5.37 3.75 1.84
CA ARG A 119 4.83 4.48 2.98
C ARG A 119 3.36 4.13 3.19
N PHE A 120 2.96 3.89 4.43
CA PHE A 120 1.55 3.67 4.81
C PHE A 120 0.61 4.79 4.35
N THR A 121 1.08 6.03 4.33
CA THR A 121 0.25 7.18 3.93
C THR A 121 -0.28 7.04 2.51
N LYS A 122 0.43 6.31 1.64
CA LYS A 122 0.01 6.03 0.26
C LYS A 122 -1.29 5.23 0.21
N VAL A 123 -1.60 4.40 1.21
CA VAL A 123 -2.89 3.71 1.30
C VAL A 123 -4.04 4.72 1.26
N PHE A 124 -3.93 5.80 2.04
CA PHE A 124 -4.96 6.84 2.11
C PHE A 124 -4.94 7.75 0.89
N GLU A 125 -3.75 8.15 0.43
CA GLU A 125 -3.58 9.03 -0.73
C GLU A 125 -4.13 8.39 -2.02
N TYR A 126 -3.82 7.10 -2.23
CA TYR A 126 -4.24 6.37 -3.42
C TYR A 126 -5.71 6.00 -3.34
N LEU A 127 -6.16 5.42 -2.23
CA LEU A 127 -7.56 5.02 -2.11
C LEU A 127 -8.50 6.22 -1.95
N GLU A 128 -8.03 7.46 -1.79
CA GLU A 128 -8.88 8.65 -1.96
C GLU A 128 -9.32 8.86 -3.42
N VAL A 129 -8.59 8.33 -4.39
CA VAL A 129 -8.97 8.37 -5.81
C VAL A 129 -10.07 7.34 -6.07
N ASP A 130 -11.17 7.77 -6.69
CA ASP A 130 -12.27 6.88 -7.04
C ASP A 130 -11.82 5.85 -8.08
N ASN A 131 -12.36 4.63 -7.96
CA ASN A 131 -12.04 3.47 -8.82
C ASN A 131 -10.55 3.10 -8.85
N LEU A 132 -9.78 3.46 -7.83
CA LEU A 132 -8.38 3.02 -7.69
C LEU A 132 -8.30 1.71 -6.90
N ILE A 133 -7.52 0.76 -7.43
CA ILE A 133 -6.99 -0.39 -6.71
C ILE A 133 -5.50 -0.17 -6.46
N PHE A 134 -5.06 -0.46 -5.25
CA PHE A 134 -3.65 -0.34 -4.85
C PHE A 134 -3.05 -1.74 -4.70
N TRP A 135 -1.99 -2.04 -5.44
CA TRP A 135 -1.22 -3.26 -5.29
C TRP A 135 0.12 -3.00 -4.59
N VAL A 136 0.47 -3.88 -3.68
CA VAL A 136 1.82 -3.97 -3.10
C VAL A 136 2.40 -5.31 -3.49
N LEU A 137 3.48 -5.28 -4.26
CA LEU A 137 4.26 -6.45 -4.62
C LEU A 137 5.45 -6.53 -3.67
N SER A 138 5.37 -7.44 -2.71
CA SER A 138 6.30 -7.52 -1.58
C SER A 138 7.35 -8.59 -1.75
N GLN A 139 8.59 -8.32 -1.35
CA GLN A 139 9.63 -9.34 -1.20
C GLN A 139 9.15 -10.46 -0.28
N ALA A 140 9.31 -11.71 -0.72
CA ALA A 140 9.37 -12.82 0.21
C ALA A 140 10.60 -12.61 1.12
N GLU A 141 10.42 -12.81 2.42
CA GLU A 141 11.39 -12.60 3.49
C GLU A 141 12.85 -12.79 3.05
N LYS A 142 13.67 -11.73 3.06
CA LYS A 142 15.15 -11.74 2.99
C LYS A 142 15.83 -12.72 2.00
N ASP A 143 15.13 -13.19 0.97
CA ASP A 143 15.68 -14.13 0.01
C ASP A 143 16.32 -13.38 -1.16
N GLU A 144 17.50 -13.85 -1.58
CA GLU A 144 18.16 -13.37 -2.80
C GLU A 144 17.25 -13.63 -4.01
N PHE A 145 17.13 -12.63 -4.88
CA PHE A 145 16.33 -12.74 -6.10
C PHE A 145 17.03 -13.67 -7.11
N PRO A 146 16.32 -14.55 -7.85
CA PRO A 146 14.86 -14.68 -7.97
C PRO A 146 14.20 -15.46 -6.82
N VAL A 147 13.09 -14.93 -6.32
CA VAL A 147 12.23 -15.61 -5.33
C VAL A 147 11.32 -16.63 -6.03
N LYS A 148 11.01 -17.74 -5.36
CA LYS A 148 10.09 -18.78 -5.90
C LYS A 148 8.63 -18.38 -5.85
N GLU A 149 8.28 -17.63 -4.81
CA GLU A 149 6.93 -17.17 -4.54
C GLU A 149 6.99 -15.69 -4.22
N LEU A 150 6.08 -14.92 -4.82
CA LEU A 150 6.01 -13.50 -4.59
C LEU A 150 4.60 -13.10 -4.13
N PRO A 151 4.45 -12.63 -2.89
CA PRO A 151 3.18 -12.14 -2.41
C PRO A 151 2.78 -10.85 -3.13
N LEU A 152 1.55 -10.86 -3.64
CA LEU A 152 0.83 -9.68 -4.12
C LEU A 152 -0.30 -9.37 -3.13
N TYR A 153 -0.27 -8.18 -2.57
CA TYR A 153 -1.36 -7.65 -1.75
C TYR A 153 -2.18 -6.67 -2.57
N ILE A 154 -3.47 -6.94 -2.70
CA ILE A 154 -4.45 -6.11 -3.40
C ILE A 154 -5.28 -5.39 -2.34
N ILE A 155 -5.11 -4.07 -2.26
CA ILE A 155 -5.78 -3.20 -1.31
C ILE A 155 -6.84 -2.38 -2.05
N ALA A 156 -8.07 -2.43 -1.53
CA ALA A 156 -9.20 -1.69 -2.07
C ALA A 156 -10.03 -1.06 -0.95
N ARG A 157 -10.91 -0.12 -1.32
CA ARG A 157 -11.92 0.42 -0.42
C ARG A 157 -12.87 -0.69 0.02
N GLY A 158 -13.13 -0.78 1.31
CA GLY A 158 -14.19 -1.60 1.87
C GLY A 158 -15.50 -0.82 2.04
N PRO A 159 -16.57 -1.48 2.51
CA PRO A 159 -17.89 -0.87 2.68
C PRO A 159 -17.88 0.36 3.60
N ASN A 160 -16.99 0.40 4.59
CA ASN A 160 -16.95 1.46 5.59
C ASN A 160 -15.94 2.58 5.25
N TRP A 161 -15.37 2.58 4.04
CA TRP A 161 -14.35 3.54 3.62
C TRP A 161 -14.76 4.99 3.90
N ASN A 162 -15.93 5.42 3.43
CA ASN A 162 -16.35 6.81 3.50
C ASN A 162 -16.52 7.30 4.96
N GLU A 163 -17.05 6.45 5.84
CA GLU A 163 -17.21 6.80 7.25
C GLU A 163 -15.86 7.04 7.91
N TYR A 164 -14.96 6.07 7.81
CA TYR A 164 -13.66 6.11 8.48
C TYR A 164 -12.70 7.11 7.83
N PHE A 165 -12.75 7.27 6.52
CA PHE A 165 -11.95 8.27 5.83
C PHE A 165 -12.36 9.70 6.22
N ASN A 166 -13.65 9.96 6.45
CA ASN A 166 -14.10 11.25 6.98
C ASN A 166 -13.62 11.49 8.42
N LEU A 167 -13.60 10.45 9.26
CA LEU A 167 -13.02 10.54 10.61
C LEU A 167 -11.51 10.81 10.55
N TYR A 168 -10.80 10.15 9.64
CA TYR A 168 -9.37 10.36 9.39
C TYR A 168 -9.06 11.79 8.92
N LYS A 169 -9.84 12.35 7.97
CA LYS A 169 -9.67 13.74 7.54
C LYS A 169 -9.82 14.73 8.70
N LYS A 170 -10.83 14.52 9.56
CA LYS A 170 -11.01 15.34 10.77
C LYS A 170 -9.81 15.24 11.71
N TYR A 171 -9.35 14.02 11.97
CA TYR A 171 -8.17 13.76 12.80
C TYR A 171 -6.90 14.44 12.26
N ARG A 172 -6.61 14.31 10.96
CA ARG A 172 -5.46 14.95 10.30
C ARG A 172 -5.50 16.47 10.42
N LEU A 173 -6.68 17.08 10.22
CA LEU A 173 -6.87 18.53 10.39
C LEU A 173 -6.63 18.98 11.84
N GLU A 174 -7.02 18.18 12.83
CA GLU A 174 -6.77 18.49 14.25
C GLU A 174 -5.27 18.41 14.61
N ARG A 175 -4.54 17.42 14.09
CA ARG A 175 -3.07 17.34 14.25
C ARG A 175 -2.37 18.55 13.62
N ILE A 176 -2.75 18.95 12.41
CA ILE A 176 -2.18 20.14 11.74
C ILE A 176 -2.39 21.40 12.58
N ARG A 177 -3.50 21.47 13.33
CA ARG A 177 -3.83 22.57 14.24
C ARG A 177 -3.18 22.44 15.63
N GLY A 178 -2.29 21.46 15.83
CA GLY A 178 -1.56 21.25 17.08
C GLY A 178 -2.41 20.75 18.25
N LYS A 179 -3.60 20.18 17.98
CA LYS A 179 -4.43 19.61 19.06
C LYS A 179 -3.92 18.23 19.43
N LYS A 180 -3.75 17.98 20.73
CA LYS A 180 -3.48 16.64 21.27
C LYS A 180 -4.61 15.68 20.91
N THR A 181 -4.22 14.55 20.34
CA THR A 181 -5.06 13.45 19.89
C THR A 181 -5.10 12.34 20.95
N PRO A 182 -6.05 11.39 20.84
CA PRO A 182 -6.06 10.22 21.72
C PRO A 182 -4.76 9.40 21.68
N LEU A 183 -4.04 9.40 20.54
CA LEU A 183 -2.74 8.76 20.37
C LEU A 183 -1.65 9.42 21.23
N ASP A 184 -1.61 10.75 21.26
CA ASP A 184 -0.67 11.51 22.09
C ASP A 184 -0.86 11.21 23.60
N ARG A 185 -2.05 10.77 24.01
CA ARG A 185 -2.34 10.38 25.40
C ARG A 185 -1.92 8.94 25.73
N LEU A 186 -1.73 8.09 24.74
CA LEU A 186 -1.25 6.71 24.94
C LEU A 186 0.26 6.68 25.16
N GLU A 187 1.01 7.57 24.50
CA GLU A 187 2.45 7.72 24.71
C GLU A 187 2.79 8.34 26.08
N GLU A 188 1.93 9.22 26.60
CA GLU A 188 2.07 9.83 27.93
C GLU A 188 1.81 8.85 29.09
N ASN A 189 1.28 7.65 28.82
CA ASN A 189 0.99 6.62 29.81
C ASN A 189 1.93 5.40 29.71
N LYS A 190 3.01 5.48 28.92
CA LYS A 190 4.15 4.54 28.95
C LYS A 190 5.24 5.08 29.87
#